data_AF-A0A9E4MG51-F1
#
_entry.id   AF-A0A9E4MG51-F1
#
_cell.length_a   1.000
_cell.length_b   1.000
_cell.length_c   1.000
_cell.angle_alpha   90.00
_cell.angle_beta   90.00
_cell.angle_gamma   90.00
#
_symmetry.space_group_name_H-M   'P 1'
#
loop_
_entity.id
_entity.type
_entity.pdbx_description
1 polymer ?
#
loop_
_entity_poly.entity_id
_entity_poly.type
_entity_poly.pdbx_seq_one_letter_code
_entity_poly.pdbx_strand_id
1 'polypeptide(L)' 'MLVAALLLAFVAAGVAAQESKYNLGRAPTEAELNPPDAAVGPDGEGLPRGRGTAKEGEIVWLARGCAACHGSTGQEG' A
#
# COMPACT_ATOMS: atom_id res chain seq x y z
N MET A 1 1.07 36.26 19.37
CA MET A 1 0.93 36.56 17.93
C MET A 1 2.17 36.15 17.13
N LEU A 2 3.40 36.51 17.54
CA LEU A 2 4.63 36.09 16.86
C LEU A 2 4.79 34.56 16.74
N VAL A 3 4.55 33.82 17.83
CA VAL A 3 4.67 32.35 17.83
C VAL A 3 3.70 31.71 16.84
N ALA A 4 2.46 32.20 16.78
CA ALA A 4 1.46 31.72 15.82
C ALA A 4 1.86 32.04 14.37
N ALA A 5 2.43 33.22 14.11
CA ALA A 5 2.92 33.60 12.78
C ALA A 5 4.13 32.75 12.34
N LEU A 6 5.03 32.42 13.26
CA LEU A 6 6.18 31.55 13.00
C LEU A 6 5.75 30.11 12.73
N LEU A 7 4.79 29.59 13.49
CA LEU A 7 4.21 28.26 13.24
C LEU A 7 3.52 28.19 11.88
N LEU A 8 2.75 29.23 11.51
CA LEU A 8 2.08 29.29 10.22
C LEU A 8 3.07 29.34 9.04
N ALA A 9 4.15 30.12 9.18
CA ALA A 9 5.22 30.21 8.18
C ALA A 9 5.97 28.87 8.02
N PHE A 10 6.19 28.14 9.12
CA PHE A 10 6.86 26.85 9.10
C PHE A 10 6.01 25.77 8.41
N VAL A 11 4.70 25.75 8.68
CA VAL A 11 3.76 24.85 8.01
C VAL A 11 3.71 25.14 6.50
N ALA A 12 3.61 26.40 6.11
CA ALA A 12 3.54 26.80 4.69
C ALA A 12 4.80 26.40 3.89
N ALA A 13 5.99 26.51 4.48
CA ALA A 13 7.24 26.09 3.84
C ALA A 13 7.31 24.56 3.60
N GLY A 14 6.73 23.77 4.52
CA GLY A 14 6.65 22.32 4.37
C GLY A 14 5.78 21.87 3.20
N VAL A 15 4.66 22.57 2.92
CA VAL A 15 3.77 22.24 1.80
C VAL A 15 4.43 22.49 0.44
N ALA A 16 5.17 23.59 0.31
CA ALA A 16 5.88 23.95 -0.92
C ALA A 16 7.06 23.00 -1.24
N ALA A 17 7.69 22.42 -0.22
CA ALA A 17 8.78 21.45 -0.39
C ALA A 17 8.32 20.10 -0.97
N GLN A 18 7.01 19.86 -1.05
CA GLN A 18 6.42 18.64 -1.59
C GLN A 18 6.19 18.71 -3.12
N GLU A 19 6.52 19.83 -3.78
CA GLU A 19 6.51 19.92 -5.24
C GLU A 19 7.61 19.06 -5.84
N SER A 20 7.23 18.10 -6.68
CA SER A 20 8.20 17.18 -7.27
C SER A 20 9.07 17.92 -8.30
N LYS A 21 10.40 17.87 -8.14
CA LYS A 21 11.40 18.42 -9.07
C LYS A 21 11.19 18.00 -10.53
N TYR A 22 10.55 16.86 -10.76
CA TYR A 22 10.34 16.24 -12.06
C TYR A 22 8.88 16.24 -12.53
N ASN A 23 7.95 16.84 -11.79
CA ASN A 23 6.50 16.78 -12.07
C ASN A 23 5.97 15.36 -12.26
N LEU A 24 6.43 14.42 -11.44
CA LEU A 24 6.02 13.01 -11.48
C LEU A 24 4.98 12.73 -10.41
N GLY A 25 3.86 12.13 -10.83
CA GLY A 25 2.77 11.75 -9.93
C GLY A 25 1.92 12.93 -9.46
N ARG A 26 1.02 12.64 -8.51
CA ARG A 26 0.17 13.62 -7.82
C ARG A 26 -0.04 13.18 -6.38
N ALA A 27 -0.51 14.11 -5.54
CA ALA A 27 -1.03 13.72 -4.24
C ALA A 27 -2.16 12.67 -4.41
N PRO A 28 -2.13 11.56 -3.65
CA PRO A 28 -3.21 10.59 -3.64
C PRO A 28 -4.48 11.20 -3.05
N THR A 29 -5.63 10.73 -3.51
CA THR A 29 -6.93 11.07 -2.92
C THR A 29 -7.16 10.25 -1.64
N GLU A 30 -8.07 10.72 -0.77
CA GLU A 30 -8.47 9.98 0.44
C GLU A 30 -8.94 8.54 0.15
N ALA A 31 -9.61 8.34 -0.99
CA ALA A 31 -10.07 7.02 -1.43
C ALA A 31 -8.91 6.09 -1.83
N GLU A 32 -7.81 6.64 -2.35
CA GLU A 32 -6.62 5.86 -2.72
C GLU A 32 -5.75 5.52 -1.50
N LEU A 33 -5.84 6.30 -0.43
CA LEU A 33 -5.13 6.04 0.83
C LEU A 33 -5.81 4.93 1.65
N ASN A 34 -7.12 4.74 1.49
CA ASN A 34 -7.90 3.75 2.23
C ASN A 34 -8.60 2.76 1.28
N PRO A 35 -7.85 2.00 0.46
CA PRO A 35 -8.46 1.03 -0.44
C PRO A 35 -9.13 -0.09 0.38
N PRO A 36 -10.16 -0.77 -0.16
CA PRO A 36 -10.79 -1.92 0.49
C PRO A 36 -9.80 -3.04 0.83
N ASP A 37 -8.75 -3.19 0.03
CA ASP A 37 -7.62 -4.10 0.24
C ASP A 37 -6.43 -3.36 0.88
N ALA A 38 -6.70 -2.61 1.94
CA ALA A 38 -5.70 -1.88 2.69
C ALA A 38 -4.54 -2.77 3.15
N ALA A 39 -3.40 -2.15 3.42
CA ALA A 39 -2.22 -2.85 3.90
C ALA A 39 -2.56 -3.71 5.14
N VAL A 40 -2.11 -4.96 5.12
CA VAL A 40 -2.30 -5.89 6.23
C VAL A 40 -1.16 -5.72 7.22
N GLY A 41 -1.48 -5.44 8.48
CA GLY A 41 -0.51 -5.32 9.58
C GLY A 41 0.15 -6.68 9.93
N PRO A 42 1.27 -6.67 10.68
CA PRO A 42 1.94 -7.91 11.09
C PRO A 42 1.12 -8.77 12.06
N ASP A 43 0.13 -8.17 12.72
CA ASP A 43 -0.86 -8.84 13.57
C ASP A 43 -2.12 -9.30 12.79
N GLY A 44 -2.17 -9.02 11.48
CA GLY A 44 -3.30 -9.35 10.61
C GLY A 44 -4.40 -8.30 10.57
N GLU A 45 -4.22 -7.12 11.19
CA GLU A 45 -5.15 -6.00 11.03
C GLU A 45 -5.34 -5.68 9.54
N GLY A 46 -6.59 -5.49 9.11
CA GLY A 46 -6.96 -5.24 7.71
C GLY A 46 -7.41 -6.47 6.92
N LEU A 47 -7.18 -7.70 7.40
CA LEU A 47 -7.69 -8.90 6.73
C LEU A 47 -9.21 -9.06 6.90
N PRO A 48 -9.96 -9.43 5.85
CA PRO A 48 -11.36 -9.79 5.99
C PRO A 48 -11.49 -11.09 6.81
N ARG A 49 -12.63 -11.26 7.48
CA ARG A 49 -12.92 -12.53 8.17
C ARG A 49 -12.96 -13.68 7.16
N GLY A 50 -12.17 -14.71 7.42
CA GLY A 50 -12.10 -15.88 6.56
C GLY A 50 -11.14 -16.94 7.08
N ARG A 51 -11.01 -18.02 6.32
CA ARG A 51 -9.99 -19.07 6.52
C ARG A 51 -9.70 -19.76 5.19
N GLY A 52 -8.54 -20.39 5.11
CA GLY A 52 -8.18 -21.29 4.02
C GLY A 52 -7.06 -22.23 4.47
N THR A 53 -6.85 -23.28 3.69
CA THR A 53 -5.81 -24.29 3.89
C THR A 53 -4.79 -24.24 2.76
N ALA A 54 -3.59 -24.77 2.99
CA ALA A 54 -2.55 -24.84 1.94
C ALA A 54 -3.05 -25.58 0.69
N LYS A 55 -3.86 -26.64 0.88
CA LYS A 55 -4.42 -27.43 -0.22
C LYS A 55 -5.44 -26.66 -1.06
N GLU A 56 -6.26 -25.81 -0.43
CA GLU A 56 -7.14 -24.89 -1.17
C GLU A 56 -6.31 -23.82 -1.90
N GLY A 57 -5.23 -23.34 -1.28
CA GLY A 57 -4.30 -22.37 -1.86
C GLY A 57 -3.58 -22.88 -3.11
N GLU A 58 -3.20 -24.16 -3.15
CA GLU A 58 -2.57 -24.79 -4.32
C GLU A 58 -3.44 -24.65 -5.58
N ILE A 59 -4.76 -24.84 -5.45
CA ILE A 59 -5.69 -24.68 -6.57
C ILE A 59 -5.67 -23.24 -7.08
N VAL A 60 -5.69 -22.26 -6.17
CA VAL A 60 -5.64 -20.83 -6.52
C VAL A 60 -4.30 -20.48 -7.17
N TRP A 61 -3.19 -20.99 -6.65
CA TRP A 61 -1.83 -20.77 -7.15
C TRP A 61 -1.70 -21.16 -8.63
N LEU A 62 -2.18 -22.35 -8.97
CA LEU A 62 -2.17 -22.85 -10.34
C LEU A 62 -3.16 -22.08 -11.22
N ALA A 63 -4.38 -21.85 -10.74
CA ALA A 63 -5.44 -21.20 -11.52
C ALA A 63 -5.18 -19.71 -11.81
N ARG A 64 -4.49 -19.00 -10.91
CA ARG A 64 -4.18 -17.57 -11.06
C ARG A 64 -2.91 -17.31 -11.87
N GLY A 65 -2.22 -18.36 -12.32
CA GLY A 65 -1.01 -18.24 -13.14
C GLY A 65 0.26 -17.93 -12.36
N CYS A 66 0.25 -18.05 -11.03
CA CYS A 66 1.45 -17.83 -10.19
C CYS A 66 2.57 -18.79 -10.59
N ALA A 67 2.19 -20.05 -10.86
CA ALA A 67 3.11 -21.11 -11.28
C ALA A 67 3.79 -20.87 -12.63
N ALA A 68 3.31 -19.91 -13.44
CA ALA A 68 3.94 -19.59 -14.72
C ALA A 68 5.34 -18.98 -14.54
N CYS A 69 5.57 -18.27 -13.43
CA CYS A 69 6.87 -17.67 -13.11
C CYS A 69 7.55 -18.35 -11.93
N HIS A 70 6.78 -18.76 -10.92
CA HIS A 70 7.33 -19.28 -9.66
C HIS A 70 7.31 -20.81 -9.56
N GLY A 71 6.89 -21.49 -10.63
CA GLY A 71 6.77 -22.94 -10.70
C GLY A 71 5.63 -23.54 -9.87
N SER A 72 5.42 -24.84 -10.03
CA SER A 72 4.28 -25.55 -9.44
C SER A 72 4.32 -25.62 -7.92
N THR A 73 5.52 -25.68 -7.34
CA THR A 73 5.73 -25.80 -5.89
C THR A 73 6.09 -24.46 -5.24
N GLY A 74 6.20 -23.39 -6.03
CA GLY A 74 6.56 -22.06 -5.55
C GLY A 74 8.03 -21.90 -5.19
N GLN A 75 8.89 -22.78 -5.71
CA GLN A 75 10.33 -22.83 -5.40
C GLN A 75 11.22 -22.83 -6.65
N GLU A 76 10.63 -22.98 -7.84
CA GLU A 76 11.37 -23.20 -9.08
C GLU A 76 11.73 -21.91 -9.83
N GLY A 77 11.27 -20.74 -9.36
CA GLY A 77 11.44 -19.43 -10.02
C GLY A 77 12.36 -18.46 -9.30
#